data_AF-A0A7C5P9X6-F1
#
_entry.id   AF-A0A7C5P9X6-F1
#
_cell.length_a   1.000
_cell.length_b   1.000
_cell.length_c   1.000
_cell.angle_alpha   90.00
_cell.angle_beta   90.00
_cell.angle_gamma   90.00
#
_symmetry.space_group_name_H-M   'P 1'
#
loop_
_entity.id
_entity.type
_entity.pdbx_description
1 polymer ?
#
loop_
_entity_poly.entity_id
_entity_poly.type
_entity_poly.pdbx_seq_one_letter_code
_entity_poly.pdbx_strand_id
1 'polypeptide(L)'
;MVFANRAFCASTRYSEKKLIGQTPRILQGPRTDRELLKRLAERLKNGEPFTGQTINYRKDSTPYLASWNISPICDDNGKITHFVSFQLHTPLPRPLN
;
A
#
# COMPACT_ATOMS: atom_id res chain seq x y z
N MET A 1 5.84 -7.69 3.69
CA MET A 1 6.46 -6.39 3.98
C MET A 1 7.70 -6.70 4.79
N VAL A 2 8.86 -6.21 4.34
CA VAL A 2 10.15 -6.46 5.02
C VAL A 2 10.62 -5.26 5.84
N PHE A 3 10.00 -4.09 5.62
CA PHE A 3 10.27 -2.85 6.33
C PHE A 3 8.99 -2.00 6.35
N ALA A 4 8.80 -1.21 7.40
CA ALA A 4 7.73 -0.24 7.52
C ALA A 4 8.19 0.91 8.42
N ASN A 5 8.23 2.14 7.89
CA ASN A 5 8.66 3.29 8.70
C ASN A 5 7.62 3.68 9.77
N ARG A 6 8.03 4.53 10.72
CA ARG A 6 7.18 4.99 11.82
C ARG A 6 5.92 5.72 11.36
N ALA A 7 6.00 6.51 10.28
CA ALA A 7 4.87 7.24 9.73
C ALA A 7 3.78 6.29 9.18
N PHE A 8 4.19 5.23 8.47
CA PHE A 8 3.29 4.20 7.98
C PHE A 8 2.66 3.39 9.13
N CYS A 9 3.42 3.05 10.16
CA CYS A 9 2.89 2.41 11.37
C CYS A 9 1.83 3.28 12.04
N ALA A 10 2.11 4.57 12.26
CA ALA A 10 1.17 5.52 12.86
C ALA A 10 -0.10 5.67 12.02
N SER A 11 0.04 5.81 10.70
CA SER A 11 -1.10 5.94 9.78
C SER A 11 -1.96 4.68 9.74
N THR A 12 -1.37 3.50 9.69
CA THR A 12 -2.14 2.24 9.61
C THR A 12 -2.65 1.78 10.99
N ARG A 13 -2.10 2.33 12.08
CA ARG A 13 -2.32 1.93 13.47
C ARG A 13 -1.90 0.49 13.77
N TYR A 14 -0.98 -0.04 12.97
CA TYR A 14 -0.29 -1.28 13.22
C TYR A 14 1.11 -0.99 13.75
N SER A 15 1.58 -1.82 14.68
CA SER A 15 2.99 -1.81 15.05
C SER A 15 3.83 -2.39 13.92
N GLU A 16 5.08 -1.96 13.81
CA GLU A 16 6.05 -2.53 12.87
C GLU A 16 6.12 -4.06 13.00
N LYS A 17 6.25 -4.58 14.22
CA LYS A 17 6.25 -6.03 14.51
C LYS A 17 5.05 -6.77 13.89
N LYS A 18 3.88 -6.13 13.80
CA LYS A 18 2.70 -6.73 13.18
C LYS A 18 2.69 -6.61 11.66
N LEU A 19 3.35 -5.60 11.10
CA LEU A 19 3.45 -5.35 9.66
C LEU A 19 4.53 -6.21 9.00
N ILE A 20 5.67 -6.42 9.65
CA ILE A 20 6.73 -7.26 9.10
C ILE A 20 6.23 -8.68 8.85
N GLY A 21 6.55 -9.23 7.68
CA GLY A 21 6.07 -10.52 7.19
C GLY A 21 4.66 -10.51 6.60
N GLN A 22 3.87 -9.46 6.81
CA GLN A 22 2.51 -9.37 6.26
C GLN A 22 2.48 -8.84 4.83
N THR A 23 1.45 -9.20 4.08
CA THR A 23 1.14 -8.55 2.80
C THR A 23 0.40 -7.22 3.05
N PRO A 24 0.60 -6.16 2.24
CA PRO A 24 -0.21 -4.93 2.34
C PRO A 24 -1.72 -5.17 2.19
N ARG A 25 -2.14 -6.36 1.74
CA ARG A 25 -3.56 -6.76 1.68
C ARG A 25 -4.29 -6.68 3.02
N ILE A 26 -3.58 -6.69 4.16
CA ILE A 26 -4.20 -6.52 5.48
C ILE A 26 -4.89 -5.16 5.65
N LEU A 27 -4.58 -4.18 4.80
CA LEU A 27 -5.15 -2.84 4.81
C LEU A 27 -6.35 -2.71 3.85
N GLN A 28 -6.72 -3.78 3.14
CA GLN A 28 -7.83 -3.75 2.19
C GLN A 28 -9.14 -4.05 2.90
N GLY A 29 -10.26 -3.59 2.32
CA GLY A 29 -11.59 -3.85 2.84
C GLY A 29 -12.68 -3.71 1.78
N PRO A 30 -13.95 -3.53 2.19
CA PRO A 30 -15.09 -3.60 1.28
C PRO A 30 -15.06 -2.60 0.12
N ARG A 31 -14.56 -1.39 0.35
CA ARG A 31 -14.52 -0.31 -0.67
C ARG A 31 -13.20 -0.23 -1.43
N THR A 32 -12.29 -1.17 -1.21
CA THR A 32 -11.04 -1.24 -1.97
C THR A 32 -11.33 -1.66 -3.41
N ASP A 33 -10.83 -0.89 -4.37
CA ASP A 33 -10.99 -1.14 -5.80
C ASP A 33 -10.22 -2.41 -6.21
N ARG A 34 -10.97 -3.49 -6.47
CA ARG A 34 -10.40 -4.79 -6.84
C ARG A 34 -9.79 -4.79 -8.24
N GLU A 35 -10.29 -3.97 -9.16
CA GLU A 35 -9.78 -3.90 -10.52
C GLU A 35 -8.45 -3.14 -10.56
N LEU A 36 -8.34 -2.04 -9.79
CA LEU A 36 -7.05 -1.37 -9.57
C LEU A 36 -6.01 -2.33 -8.97
N LEU A 37 -6.39 -3.17 -8.00
CA LEU A 37 -5.48 -4.14 -7.38
C LEU A 37 -5.02 -5.23 -8.36
N LYS A 38 -5.85 -5.64 -9.32
CA LYS A 38 -5.44 -6.56 -10.39
C LYS A 38 -4.39 -5.90 -11.29
N ARG A 39 -4.66 -4.67 -11.77
CA ARG A 39 -3.69 -3.89 -12.57
C ARG A 39 -2.37 -3.69 -11.83
N LEU A 40 -2.44 -3.37 -10.53
CA LEU A 40 -1.27 -3.29 -9.66
C LEU A 40 -0.50 -4.62 -9.68
N ALA A 41 -1.17 -5.74 -9.43
CA ALA A 41 -0.51 -7.05 -9.38
C ALA A 41 0.15 -7.43 -10.71
N GLU A 42 -0.50 -7.14 -11.84
CA GLU A 42 0.05 -7.37 -13.19
C GLU A 42 1.30 -6.54 -13.44
N ARG A 43 1.26 -5.24 -13.15
CA ARG A 43 2.41 -4.33 -13.29
C ARG A 43 3.60 -4.78 -12.45
N LEU A 44 3.37 -5.12 -11.18
CA LEU A 44 4.44 -5.60 -10.31
C LEU A 44 5.00 -6.95 -10.76
N LYS A 45 4.16 -7.85 -11.31
CA LYS A 45 4.62 -9.13 -11.89
C LYS A 45 5.54 -8.90 -13.09
N ASN A 46 5.29 -7.86 -13.87
CA ASN A 46 6.12 -7.47 -15.01
C ASN A 46 7.34 -6.62 -14.61
N GLY A 47 7.53 -6.34 -13.32
CA GLY A 47 8.64 -5.52 -12.83
C GLY A 47 8.46 -4.03 -13.09
N GLU A 48 7.24 -3.58 -13.39
CA GLU A 48 6.95 -2.20 -13.76
C GLU A 48 6.54 -1.35 -12.55
N PRO A 49 6.83 -0.03 -12.56
CA PRO A 49 6.34 0.88 -11.54
C PRO A 49 4.81 1.01 -11.60
N PHE A 50 4.22 1.43 -10.48
CA PHE A 50 2.78 1.64 -10.38
C PHE A 50 2.44 2.90 -9.58
N THR A 51 1.46 3.66 -10.07
CA THR A 51 0.81 4.70 -9.29
C THR A 51 -0.70 4.46 -9.30
N GLY A 52 -1.34 4.61 -8.15
CA GLY A 52 -2.79 4.44 -8.04
C GLY A 52 -3.31 4.89 -6.70
N GLN A 53 -4.63 4.96 -6.59
CA GLN A 53 -5.30 5.41 -5.38
C GLN A 53 -6.56 4.59 -5.14
N THR A 54 -6.75 4.12 -3.90
CA THR A 54 -7.98 3.44 -3.50
C THR A 54 -8.19 3.52 -1.99
N ILE A 55 -9.30 2.96 -1.50
CA ILE A 55 -9.63 2.94 -0.08
C ILE A 55 -8.89 1.79 0.60
N ASN A 56 -8.16 2.14 1.66
CA ASN A 56 -7.63 1.20 2.64
C ASN A 56 -8.26 1.46 4.02
N TYR A 57 -7.97 0.56 4.96
CA TYR A 57 -8.54 0.50 6.28
C TYR A 57 -7.41 0.38 7.31
N ARG A 58 -7.51 1.20 8.36
CA ARG A 58 -6.61 1.12 9.52
C ARG A 58 -6.95 -0.12 10.33
N LYS A 59 -6.12 -0.45 11.34
CA LYS A 59 -6.36 -1.58 12.25
C LYS A 59 -7.75 -1.57 12.92
N ASP A 60 -8.31 -0.39 13.17
CA ASP A 60 -9.63 -0.19 13.77
C ASP A 60 -10.76 -0.12 12.73
N SER A 61 -10.49 -0.52 11.49
CA SER A 61 -11.43 -0.45 10.36
C SER A 61 -11.81 0.96 9.92
N THR A 62 -11.12 2.02 10.39
CA THR A 62 -11.34 3.37 9.86
C THR A 62 -10.87 3.45 8.40
N PRO A 63 -11.74 3.79 7.43
CA PRO A 63 -11.35 3.91 6.04
C PRO A 63 -10.55 5.19 5.77
N TYR A 64 -9.62 5.12 4.83
CA TYR A 64 -8.85 6.25 4.34
C TYR A 64 -8.51 6.05 2.87
N LEU A 65 -8.27 7.15 2.16
CA LEU A 65 -7.79 7.13 0.79
C LEU A 65 -6.27 6.97 0.81
N ALA A 66 -5.78 5.91 0.18
CA ALA A 66 -4.38 5.59 0.07
C ALA A 66 -3.92 5.83 -1.36
N SER A 67 -3.04 6.80 -1.57
CA SER A 67 -2.33 6.99 -2.84
C SER A 67 -0.97 6.34 -2.77
N TRP A 68 -0.62 5.52 -3.75
CA TRP A 68 0.65 4.80 -3.80
C TRP A 68 1.49 5.26 -4.99
N ASN A 69 2.77 5.42 -4.77
CA ASN A 69 3.80 5.35 -5.81
C ASN A 69 4.71 4.17 -5.47
N ILE A 70 4.85 3.23 -6.41
CA ILE A 70 5.56 1.96 -6.21
C ILE A 70 6.60 1.79 -7.30
N SER A 71 7.84 1.53 -6.89
CA SER A 71 8.97 1.35 -7.79
C SER A 71 9.74 0.07 -7.46
N PRO A 72 10.27 -0.64 -8.47
CA PRO A 72 11.16 -1.77 -8.24
C PRO A 72 12.50 -1.30 -7.65
N ILE A 73 13.10 -2.15 -6.81
CA ILE A 73 14.49 -2.03 -6.37
C ILE A 73 15.24 -3.21 -6.99
N CYS A 74 16.30 -2.89 -7.75
CA CYS A 74 17.16 -3.87 -8.39
C CYS A 74 18.47 -4.03 -7.60
N ASP A 75 19.06 -5.22 -7.69
CA ASP A 75 20.47 -5.43 -7.34
C ASP A 75 21.41 -4.92 -8.45
N ASP A 76 22.72 -5.09 -8.24
CA ASP A 76 23.76 -4.65 -9.18
C ASP A 76 23.69 -5.36 -10.56
N ASN A 77 22.99 -6.50 -10.64
CA ASN A 77 22.79 -7.24 -11.89
C ASN A 77 21.47 -6.87 -12.60
N GLY A 78 20.74 -5.86 -12.09
CA GLY A 78 19.46 -5.43 -12.63
C GLY A 78 18.30 -6.35 -12.26
N LYS A 79 18.50 -7.35 -11.38
CA LYS A 79 17.42 -8.23 -10.93
C LYS A 79 16.59 -7.53 -9.85
N ILE A 80 15.28 -7.51 -10.03
CA ILE A 80 14.36 -6.98 -9.02
C ILE A 80 14.42 -7.85 -7.77
N THR A 81 14.75 -7.24 -6.64
CA THR A 81 14.78 -7.91 -5.34
C THR A 81 13.58 -7.51 -4.47
N HIS A 82 13.13 -6.26 -4.58
CA HIS A 82 12.08 -5.69 -3.75
C HIS A 82 11.26 -4.65 -4.51
N PHE A 83 10.16 -4.22 -3.90
CA PHE A 83 9.43 -3.03 -4.29
C PHE A 83 9.36 -2.07 -3.12
N VAL A 84 9.56 -0.78 -3.37
CA VAL A 84 9.32 0.30 -2.41
C VAL A 84 8.01 0.98 -2.74
N SER A 85 7.23 1.31 -1.71
CA SER A 85 5.96 2.04 -1.84
C SER A 85 5.99 3.29 -0.96
N PHE A 86 5.79 4.45 -1.58
CA PHE A 86 5.47 5.69 -0.88
C PHE A 86 3.97 5.86 -0.84
N GLN A 87 3.42 6.20 0.33
CA GLN A 87 1.98 6.31 0.53
C GLN A 87 1.57 7.66 1.12
N LEU A 88 0.72 8.37 0.39
CA LEU A 88 -0.03 9.50 0.95
C LEU A 88 -1.35 8.99 1.52
N HIS A 89 -1.62 9.39 2.76
CA HIS A 89 -2.82 8.99 3.49
C HIS A 89 -3.71 10.22 3.64
N THR A 90 -4.90 10.19 3.08
CA THR A 90 -5.89 11.26 3.28
C THR A 90 -7.16 10.67 3.91
N PRO A 91 -7.75 11.34 4.92
CA PRO A 91 -9.09 11.00 5.38
C PRO A 91 -10.07 11.00 4.21
N LEU A 92 -11.07 10.13 4.25
CA LEU A 92 -12.16 10.24 3.28
C LEU A 92 -12.84 11.61 3.42
N PRO A 93 -13.23 12.26 2.31
CA PRO A 93 -14.03 13.47 2.40
C PRO A 93 -15.26 13.19 3.24
N ARG A 94 -15.59 14.13 4.15
CA ARG A 94 -16.86 14.08 4.86
C ARG A 94 -17.98 14.13 3.81
N PRO A 95 -19.04 13.33 3.94
CA PRO A 95 -20.20 13.50 3.09
C PRO A 95 -20.64 14.97 3.18
N LEU A 96 -20.93 15.57 2.03
CA LEU A 96 -21.59 16.88 2.01
C LEU A 96 -22.96 16.66 2.64
N ASN A 97 -23.20 17.33 3.78
CA ASN A 97 -24.53 17.42 4.39
C ASN A 97 -25.46 18.24 3.49
#